data_AF-A0A2N2RQW7-F1
#
_entry.id   AF-A0A2N2RQW7-F1
#
_cell.length_a   1.000
_cell.length_b   1.000
_cell.length_c   1.000
_cell.angle_alpha   90.00
_cell.angle_beta   90.00
_cell.angle_gamma   90.00
#
_symmetry.space_group_name_H-M   'P 1'
#
loop_
_entity.id
_entity.type
_entity.pdbx_description
1 polymer ?
#
loop_
_entity_poly.entity_id
_entity_poly.type
_entity_poly.pdbx_seq_one_letter_code
_entity_poly.pdbx_strand_id
1 'polypeptide(L)'
;MVKKLQKLSADKKSGSHLTGTVKESAQQIWLAGLGAFAKAQEEGGKVFDALVKEGLTIQRKTQSVAEEKITEATSKMTSMATDISSRASGQWDKLENIFEDRVAKALNKLGVPSAKDVDALIARIDALNASVQKLSGKAPASAKTAPARAARAAATKPAAKKSAPRRATPRKPV
;
A
#
# COMPACT_ATOMS: atom_id res chain seq x y z
N MET A 1 -30.39 -86.63 -51.84
CA MET A 1 -29.77 -85.29 -52.02
C MET A 1 -30.44 -84.14 -51.24
N VAL A 2 -31.52 -84.36 -50.46
CA VAL A 2 -32.26 -83.27 -49.79
C VAL A 2 -31.55 -82.66 -48.57
N LYS A 3 -30.64 -83.41 -47.94
CA LYS A 3 -30.00 -83.00 -46.68
C LYS A 3 -28.98 -81.85 -46.82
N LYS A 4 -28.51 -81.57 -48.04
CA LYS A 4 -27.52 -80.51 -48.32
C LYS A 4 -28.17 -79.13 -48.57
N LEU A 5 -29.41 -79.09 -49.06
CA LEU A 5 -30.17 -77.83 -49.27
C LEU A 5 -30.74 -77.25 -47.97
N GLN A 6 -31.13 -78.11 -47.01
CA GLN A 6 -31.62 -77.66 -45.71
C GLN A 6 -30.54 -76.95 -44.89
N LYS A 7 -29.27 -77.39 -44.99
CA LYS A 7 -28.17 -76.79 -44.22
C LYS A 7 -27.81 -75.37 -44.68
N LEU A 8 -27.83 -75.12 -46.00
CA LEU A 8 -27.60 -73.77 -46.57
C LEU A 8 -28.76 -72.80 -46.26
N SER A 9 -29.99 -73.31 -46.19
CA SER A 9 -31.16 -72.51 -45.84
C SER A 9 -31.21 -72.16 -44.35
N ALA A 10 -30.72 -73.04 -43.47
CA ALA A 10 -30.62 -72.78 -42.04
C ALA A 10 -29.58 -71.70 -41.70
N ASP A 11 -28.43 -71.69 -42.41
CA ASP A 11 -27.34 -70.74 -42.19
C ASP A 11 -27.72 -69.30 -42.62
N LYS A 12 -28.36 -69.16 -43.79
CA LYS A 12 -28.88 -67.87 -44.29
C LYS A 12 -30.00 -67.30 -43.42
N LYS A 13 -30.83 -68.18 -42.84
CA LYS A 13 -31.88 -67.78 -41.90
C LYS A 13 -31.26 -67.31 -40.58
N SER A 14 -30.24 -68.00 -40.07
CA SER A 14 -29.50 -67.61 -38.87
C SER A 14 -28.83 -66.22 -39.00
N GLY A 15 -28.11 -65.95 -40.10
CA GLY A 15 -27.47 -64.65 -40.34
C GLY A 15 -28.44 -63.46 -40.46
N SER A 16 -29.65 -63.69 -41.01
CA SER A 16 -30.70 -62.68 -41.06
C SER A 16 -31.33 -62.42 -39.69
N HIS A 17 -31.43 -63.44 -38.83
CA HIS A 17 -31.92 -63.26 -37.46
C HIS A 17 -30.89 -62.52 -36.58
N LEU A 18 -29.60 -62.79 -36.77
CA LEU A 18 -28.52 -62.10 -36.02
C LEU A 18 -28.36 -60.61 -36.41
N THR A 19 -28.48 -60.28 -37.69
CA THR A 19 -28.43 -58.87 -38.13
C THR A 19 -29.65 -58.07 -37.67
N GLY A 20 -30.83 -58.71 -37.61
CA GLY A 20 -32.04 -58.12 -37.03
C GLY A 20 -31.91 -57.84 -35.54
N THR A 21 -31.37 -58.77 -34.75
CA THR A 21 -31.20 -58.59 -33.29
C THR A 21 -30.16 -57.54 -32.94
N VAL A 22 -29.06 -57.43 -33.70
CA VAL A 22 -28.05 -56.37 -33.50
C VAL A 22 -28.61 -55.00 -33.82
N LYS A 23 -29.38 -54.85 -34.91
CA LYS A 23 -30.05 -53.59 -35.24
C LYS A 23 -31.07 -53.18 -34.17
N GLU A 24 -31.87 -54.13 -33.69
CA GLU A 24 -32.82 -53.91 -32.60
C GLU A 24 -32.11 -53.50 -31.31
N SER A 25 -31.00 -54.16 -30.97
CA SER A 25 -30.21 -53.83 -29.78
C SER A 25 -29.56 -52.45 -29.89
N ALA A 26 -29.02 -52.10 -31.06
CA ALA A 26 -28.45 -50.78 -31.32
C ALA A 26 -29.52 -49.68 -31.25
N GLN A 27 -30.73 -49.97 -31.75
CA GLN A 27 -31.86 -49.06 -31.66
C GLN A 27 -32.34 -48.89 -30.21
N GLN A 28 -32.35 -49.97 -29.42
CA GLN A 28 -32.65 -49.89 -27.99
C GLN A 28 -31.60 -49.11 -27.21
N ILE A 29 -30.31 -49.30 -27.50
CA ILE A 29 -29.22 -48.53 -26.89
C ILE A 29 -29.35 -47.05 -27.25
N TRP A 30 -29.71 -46.73 -28.50
CA TRP A 30 -29.92 -45.35 -28.93
C TRP A 30 -31.12 -44.69 -28.25
N LEU A 31 -32.25 -45.40 -28.18
CA LEU A 31 -33.45 -44.93 -27.49
C LEU A 31 -33.22 -44.78 -25.98
N ALA A 32 -32.48 -45.71 -25.37
CA ALA A 32 -32.08 -45.63 -23.97
C ALA A 32 -31.10 -44.45 -23.74
N GLY A 33 -30.19 -44.19 -24.68
CA GLY A 33 -29.32 -43.01 -24.66
C GLY A 33 -30.09 -41.70 -24.71
N LEU A 34 -31.08 -41.59 -25.60
CA LEU A 34 -31.96 -40.42 -25.66
C LEU A 34 -32.84 -40.28 -24.39
N GLY A 35 -33.36 -41.40 -23.86
CA GLY A 35 -34.16 -41.41 -22.65
C GLY A 35 -33.36 -41.03 -21.40
N ALA A 36 -32.13 -41.52 -21.28
CA ALA A 36 -31.22 -41.15 -20.20
C ALA A 36 -30.79 -39.66 -20.30
N PHE A 37 -30.55 -39.16 -21.52
CA PHE A 37 -30.26 -37.74 -21.74
C PHE A 37 -31.46 -36.85 -21.38
N ALA A 38 -32.67 -37.26 -21.76
CA ALA A 38 -33.90 -36.55 -21.38
C ALA A 38 -34.11 -36.56 -19.85
N LYS A 39 -33.85 -37.69 -19.18
CA LYS A 39 -33.93 -37.80 -17.72
C LYS A 39 -32.85 -36.97 -17.02
N ALA A 40 -31.65 -36.91 -17.58
CA ALA A 40 -30.59 -36.02 -17.10
C ALA A 40 -30.89 -34.53 -17.34
N GLN A 41 -31.66 -34.17 -18.37
CA GLN A 41 -32.17 -32.80 -18.53
C GLN A 41 -33.24 -32.49 -17.47
N GLU A 42 -34.16 -33.40 -17.21
CA GLU A 42 -35.23 -33.24 -16.22
C GLU A 42 -34.70 -33.16 -14.78
N GLU A 43 -33.71 -33.98 -14.44
CA GLU A 43 -33.07 -33.99 -13.11
C GLU A 43 -31.90 -33.00 -13.02
N GLY A 44 -31.26 -32.66 -14.14
CA GLY A 44 -30.12 -31.76 -14.21
C GLY A 44 -30.46 -30.32 -13.86
N GLY A 45 -31.67 -29.85 -14.17
CA GLY A 45 -32.14 -28.52 -13.76
C GLY A 45 -32.17 -28.36 -12.23
N LYS A 46 -32.63 -29.38 -11.50
CA LYS A 46 -32.70 -29.34 -10.02
C LYS A 46 -31.31 -29.38 -9.38
N VAL A 47 -30.40 -30.17 -9.95
CA VAL A 47 -29.00 -30.23 -9.48
C VAL A 47 -28.28 -28.92 -9.82
N PHE A 48 -28.55 -28.34 -10.99
CA PHE A 48 -28.04 -27.03 -11.37
C PHE A 48 -28.53 -25.93 -10.42
N ASP A 49 -29.83 -25.87 -10.14
CA ASP A 49 -30.40 -24.89 -9.19
C ASP A 49 -29.83 -25.07 -7.77
N ALA A 50 -29.62 -26.32 -7.34
CA ALA A 50 -28.96 -26.61 -6.07
C ALA A 50 -27.50 -26.13 -6.05
N LEU A 51 -26.74 -26.39 -7.10
CA LEU A 51 -25.36 -25.92 -7.27
C LEU A 51 -25.27 -24.39 -7.36
N VAL A 52 -26.22 -23.73 -8.03
CA VAL A 52 -26.29 -22.27 -8.10
C VAL A 52 -26.61 -21.70 -6.73
N LYS A 53 -27.55 -22.29 -5.98
CA LYS A 53 -27.86 -21.86 -4.62
C LYS A 53 -26.67 -22.07 -3.69
N GLU A 54 -25.98 -23.18 -3.80
CA GLU A 54 -24.75 -23.46 -3.05
C GLU A 54 -23.64 -22.46 -3.44
N GLY A 55 -23.44 -22.20 -4.73
CA GLY A 55 -22.50 -21.20 -5.25
C GLY A 55 -22.79 -19.79 -4.73
N LEU A 56 -24.06 -19.37 -4.70
CA LEU A 56 -24.47 -18.09 -4.11
C LEU A 56 -24.21 -18.05 -2.60
N THR A 57 -24.41 -19.16 -1.87
CA THR A 57 -24.08 -19.21 -0.44
C THR A 57 -22.58 -19.20 -0.17
N ILE A 58 -21.79 -19.88 -1.01
CA ILE A 58 -20.33 -19.86 -0.94
C ILE A 58 -19.83 -18.46 -1.28
N GLN A 59 -20.34 -17.83 -2.34
CA GLN A 59 -19.99 -16.46 -2.70
C GLN A 59 -20.30 -15.47 -1.57
N ARG A 60 -21.48 -15.56 -0.93
CA ARG A 60 -21.80 -14.70 0.22
C ARG A 60 -20.88 -14.95 1.41
N LYS A 61 -20.56 -16.21 1.71
CA LYS A 61 -19.62 -16.57 2.79
C LYS A 61 -18.20 -16.13 2.48
N THR A 62 -17.75 -16.27 1.25
CA THR A 62 -16.43 -15.80 0.80
C THR A 62 -16.38 -14.28 0.80
N GLN A 63 -17.46 -13.60 0.38
CA GLN A 63 -17.55 -12.15 0.45
C GLN A 63 -17.51 -11.67 1.90
N SER A 64 -18.29 -12.27 2.82
CA SER A 64 -18.27 -11.85 4.23
C SER A 64 -16.91 -12.12 4.88
N VAL A 65 -16.31 -13.28 4.63
CA VAL A 65 -14.97 -13.59 5.15
C VAL A 65 -13.90 -12.69 4.52
N ALA A 66 -14.00 -12.38 3.23
CA ALA A 66 -13.09 -11.46 2.57
C ALA A 66 -13.25 -10.03 3.10
N GLU A 67 -14.48 -9.54 3.28
CA GLU A 67 -14.78 -8.23 3.86
C GLU A 67 -14.27 -8.14 5.31
N GLU A 68 -14.48 -9.18 6.12
CA GLU A 68 -13.94 -9.27 7.49
C GLU A 68 -12.41 -9.30 7.50
N LYS A 69 -11.78 -10.11 6.63
CA LYS A 69 -10.32 -10.22 6.55
C LYS A 69 -9.67 -8.95 6.01
N ILE A 70 -10.28 -8.31 5.02
CA ILE A 70 -9.82 -7.02 4.48
C ILE A 70 -9.97 -5.95 5.57
N THR A 71 -11.11 -5.88 6.25
CA THR A 71 -11.33 -4.90 7.32
C THR A 71 -10.34 -5.11 8.48
N GLU A 72 -10.08 -6.34 8.88
CA GLU A 72 -9.09 -6.69 9.91
C GLU A 72 -7.66 -6.35 9.46
N ALA A 73 -7.29 -6.70 8.22
CA ALA A 73 -5.97 -6.40 7.66
C ALA A 73 -5.76 -4.89 7.47
N THR A 74 -6.75 -4.16 6.95
CA THR A 74 -6.73 -2.71 6.83
C THR A 74 -6.62 -2.07 8.20
N SER A 75 -7.39 -2.52 9.20
CA SER A 75 -7.31 -1.98 10.56
C SER A 75 -5.92 -2.21 11.17
N LYS A 76 -5.36 -3.42 11.01
CA LYS A 76 -3.99 -3.74 11.46
C LYS A 76 -2.93 -2.95 10.70
N MET A 77 -3.11 -2.74 9.40
CA MET A 77 -2.21 -1.94 8.58
C MET A 77 -2.29 -0.47 8.97
N THR A 78 -3.47 0.08 9.22
CA THR A 78 -3.66 1.45 9.70
C THR A 78 -3.06 1.63 11.08
N SER A 79 -3.23 0.67 12.00
CA SER A 79 -2.59 0.74 13.32
C SER A 79 -1.07 0.68 13.22
N MET A 80 -0.54 -0.26 12.44
CA MET A 80 0.91 -0.36 12.18
C MET A 80 1.44 0.89 11.48
N ALA A 81 0.72 1.45 10.51
CA ALA A 81 1.11 2.68 9.83
C ALA A 81 1.08 3.88 10.79
N THR A 82 0.14 3.93 11.74
CA THR A 82 0.08 4.98 12.77
C THR A 82 1.22 4.82 13.78
N ASP A 83 1.54 3.60 14.19
CA ASP A 83 2.67 3.31 15.09
C ASP A 83 4.02 3.58 14.43
N ILE A 84 4.17 3.20 13.15
CA ILE A 84 5.37 3.50 12.36
C ILE A 84 5.43 4.99 12.09
N SER A 85 4.35 5.66 11.70
CA SER A 85 4.33 7.10 11.45
C SER A 85 4.68 7.88 12.71
N SER A 86 4.09 7.56 13.85
CA SER A 86 4.40 8.22 15.12
C SER A 86 5.85 7.97 15.56
N ARG A 87 6.37 6.75 15.42
CA ARG A 87 7.77 6.41 15.77
C ARG A 87 8.79 6.92 14.75
N ALA A 88 8.40 7.01 13.49
CA ALA A 88 9.23 7.46 12.39
C ALA A 88 9.17 8.98 12.22
N SER A 89 8.19 9.71 12.74
CA SER A 89 8.14 11.19 12.67
C SER A 89 9.47 11.83 13.09
N GLY A 90 10.03 11.42 14.24
CA GLY A 90 11.37 11.87 14.67
C GLY A 90 12.57 11.28 13.91
N GLN A 91 12.36 10.25 13.07
CA GLN A 91 13.37 9.78 12.12
C GLN A 91 13.22 10.44 10.75
N TRP A 92 12.02 10.91 10.39
CA TRP A 92 11.74 11.69 9.20
C TRP A 92 12.44 13.05 9.28
N ASP A 93 12.47 13.69 10.45
CA ASP A 93 13.28 14.90 10.65
C ASP A 93 14.78 14.66 10.34
N LYS A 94 15.31 13.48 10.67
CA LYS A 94 16.70 13.11 10.32
C LYS A 94 16.86 12.79 8.83
N LEU A 95 15.86 12.18 8.22
CA LEU A 95 15.83 11.96 6.78
C LEU A 95 15.67 13.27 6.01
N GLU A 96 14.96 14.25 6.54
CA GLU A 96 14.87 15.60 5.98
C GLU A 96 16.25 16.25 5.98
N ASN A 97 16.97 16.23 7.10
CA ASN A 97 18.35 16.71 7.15
C ASN A 97 19.28 15.98 6.15
N ILE A 98 19.19 14.64 6.05
CA ILE A 98 20.01 13.86 5.11
C ILE A 98 19.59 14.11 3.66
N PHE A 99 18.31 14.29 3.40
CA PHE A 99 17.77 14.62 2.08
C PHE A 99 18.22 16.02 1.67
N GLU A 100 18.09 17.01 2.54
CA GLU A 100 18.61 18.36 2.34
C GLU A 100 20.11 18.34 2.06
N ASP A 101 20.91 17.61 2.84
CA ASP A 101 22.35 17.47 2.59
C ASP A 101 22.63 16.82 1.23
N ARG A 102 21.84 15.82 0.82
CA ARG A 102 22.00 15.15 -0.47
C ARG A 102 21.56 16.02 -1.64
N VAL A 103 20.46 16.75 -1.49
CA VAL A 103 19.95 17.72 -2.49
C VAL A 103 20.92 18.88 -2.60
N ALA A 104 21.36 19.45 -1.49
CA ALA A 104 22.39 20.50 -1.47
C ALA A 104 23.68 20.01 -2.12
N LYS A 105 24.12 18.78 -1.85
CA LYS A 105 25.31 18.20 -2.49
C LYS A 105 25.13 18.00 -3.99
N ALA A 106 23.95 17.59 -4.44
CA ALA A 106 23.63 17.44 -5.86
C ALA A 106 23.57 18.80 -6.59
N LEU A 107 22.92 19.80 -5.98
CA LEU A 107 22.85 21.16 -6.50
C LEU A 107 24.23 21.83 -6.57
N ASN A 108 25.06 21.67 -5.54
CA ASN A 108 26.45 22.13 -5.57
C ASN A 108 27.27 21.47 -6.69
N LYS A 109 27.04 20.18 -6.96
CA LYS A 109 27.69 19.47 -8.09
C LYS A 109 27.19 19.96 -9.45
N LEU A 110 25.97 20.49 -9.52
CA LEU A 110 25.40 21.11 -10.71
C LEU A 110 25.78 22.59 -10.85
N GLY A 111 26.56 23.14 -9.90
CA GLY A 111 27.06 24.51 -9.94
C GLY A 111 26.12 25.55 -9.34
N VAL A 112 25.08 25.14 -8.61
CA VAL A 112 24.22 26.06 -7.84
C VAL A 112 24.87 26.32 -6.49
N PRO A 113 25.37 27.54 -6.21
CA PRO A 113 25.99 27.85 -4.92
C PRO A 113 24.97 27.80 -3.79
N SER A 114 25.36 27.26 -2.62
CA SER A 114 24.47 27.25 -1.46
C SER A 114 24.38 28.61 -0.79
N ALA A 115 23.31 28.87 -0.02
CA ALA A 115 23.15 30.12 0.72
C ALA A 115 24.34 30.41 1.66
N LYS A 116 24.90 29.36 2.30
CA LYS A 116 26.07 29.48 3.17
C LYS A 116 27.33 29.93 2.41
N ASP A 117 27.48 29.50 1.16
CA ASP A 117 28.62 29.90 0.34
C ASP A 117 28.51 31.37 -0.07
N VAL A 118 27.29 31.85 -0.34
CA VAL A 118 27.01 33.27 -0.62
C VAL A 118 27.32 34.12 0.62
N ASP A 119 26.87 33.70 1.81
CA ASP A 119 27.15 34.41 3.06
C ASP A 119 28.65 34.47 3.38
N ALA A 120 29.37 33.36 3.19
CA ALA A 120 30.81 33.31 3.37
C ALA A 120 31.54 34.23 2.37
N LEU A 121 31.04 34.35 1.14
CA LEU A 121 31.58 35.26 0.14
C LEU A 121 31.31 36.73 0.51
N ILE A 122 30.10 37.07 0.96
CA ILE A 122 29.75 38.41 1.45
C ILE A 122 30.70 38.82 2.58
N ALA A 123 30.90 37.96 3.58
CA ALA A 123 31.80 38.23 4.69
C ALA A 123 33.26 38.46 4.23
N ARG A 124 33.72 37.71 3.22
CA ARG A 124 35.05 37.90 2.63
C ARG A 124 35.14 39.21 1.85
N ILE A 125 34.09 39.58 1.11
CA ILE A 125 34.01 40.85 0.38
C ILE A 125 34.05 42.01 1.36
N ASP A 126 33.31 41.94 2.47
CA ASP A 126 33.31 42.99 3.50
C ASP A 126 34.70 43.15 4.14
N ALA A 127 35.35 42.03 4.46
CA ALA A 127 36.71 42.04 5.00
C ALA A 127 37.73 42.62 4.00
N LEU A 128 37.59 42.29 2.71
CA LEU A 128 38.44 42.82 1.64
C LEU A 128 38.16 44.30 1.37
N ASN A 129 36.90 44.73 1.40
CA ASN A 129 36.53 46.13 1.27
C ASN A 129 37.10 46.94 2.44
N ALA A 130 37.05 46.40 3.66
CA ALA A 130 37.68 47.01 4.82
C ALA A 130 39.21 47.12 4.70
N SER A 131 39.89 46.13 4.11
CA SER A 131 41.33 46.20 3.88
C SER A 131 41.70 47.14 2.73
N VAL A 132 40.91 47.18 1.65
CA VAL A 132 41.09 48.11 0.53
C VAL A 132 40.83 49.55 0.98
N GLN A 133 39.82 49.82 1.81
CA GLN A 133 39.60 51.16 2.38
C GLN A 133 40.79 51.62 3.26
N LYS A 134 41.36 50.70 4.03
CA LYS A 134 42.58 50.97 4.82
C LYS A 134 43.79 51.27 3.95
N LEU A 135 43.94 50.62 2.80
CA LEU A 135 45.07 50.81 1.88
C LEU A 135 44.87 51.97 0.89
N SER A 136 43.64 52.25 0.48
CA SER A 136 43.27 53.30 -0.48
C SER A 136 43.30 54.71 0.14
N GLY A 137 43.58 54.85 1.44
CA GLY A 137 43.70 56.15 2.11
C GLY A 137 42.42 57.00 2.13
N LYS A 138 41.28 56.47 1.68
CA LYS A 138 39.99 57.14 1.77
C LYS A 138 39.39 56.83 3.14
N ALA A 139 39.76 57.64 4.13
CA ALA A 139 39.19 57.59 5.46
C ALA A 139 37.64 57.69 5.39
N PRO A 140 36.88 56.77 5.99
CA PRO A 140 35.49 57.06 6.30
C PRO A 140 35.49 58.16 7.37
N ALA A 141 34.83 59.26 7.03
CA ALA A 141 34.67 60.38 7.95
C ALA A 141 34.03 59.90 9.26
N SER A 142 34.70 60.26 10.34
CA SER A 142 34.32 60.04 11.73
C SER A 142 32.84 60.41 11.97
N ALA A 143 32.09 59.48 12.57
CA ALA A 143 31.04 59.85 13.51
C ALA A 143 31.51 59.49 14.92
N LYS A 144 32.25 60.41 15.53
CA LYS A 144 32.49 60.46 16.96
C LYS A 144 31.15 60.78 17.66
N THR A 145 30.74 59.91 18.58
CA THR A 145 30.19 60.35 19.87
C THR A 145 30.90 59.57 20.96
N ALA A 146 31.73 60.29 21.70
CA ALA A 146 32.52 59.81 22.82
C ALA A 146 31.68 59.89 24.13
N PRO A 147 32.22 59.63 25.33
CA PRO A 147 31.86 58.48 26.15
C PRO A 147 31.27 58.88 27.51
N ALA A 148 30.70 57.93 28.26
CA ALA A 148 30.47 58.15 29.69
C ALA A 148 30.56 56.87 30.54
N ARG A 149 31.69 56.80 31.24
CA ARG A 149 31.79 56.53 32.68
C ARG A 149 32.10 55.10 33.14
N ALA A 150 33.23 55.06 33.86
CA ALA A 150 33.85 53.93 34.52
C ALA A 150 33.12 53.45 35.78
N ALA A 151 33.29 52.14 36.01
CA ALA A 151 33.52 51.46 37.29
C ALA A 151 32.53 51.64 38.45
N ARG A 152 31.93 50.53 38.92
CA ARG A 152 32.10 50.09 40.32
C ARG A 152 31.66 48.65 40.58
N ALA A 153 32.62 47.88 41.13
CA ALA A 153 32.58 46.95 42.25
C ALA A 153 31.40 45.97 42.48
N ALA A 154 31.85 44.77 42.85
CA ALA A 154 31.12 43.62 43.34
C ALA A 154 30.33 43.84 44.65
N ALA A 155 29.51 42.82 44.94
CA ALA A 155 28.88 42.42 46.19
C ALA A 155 27.52 43.05 46.53
N THR A 156 26.44 42.26 46.38
CA THR A 156 25.75 41.56 47.51
C THR A 156 24.44 40.92 47.03
N LYS A 157 24.27 39.62 47.32
CA LYS A 157 22.96 38.96 47.49
C LYS A 157 22.55 39.21 48.97
N PRO A 158 21.26 39.18 49.39
CA PRO A 158 20.42 37.98 49.29
C PRO A 158 18.90 38.20 49.07
N ALA A 159 18.22 37.07 48.94
CA ALA A 159 16.83 36.78 48.59
C ALA A 159 15.69 37.46 49.39
N ALA A 160 14.54 37.62 48.72
CA ALA A 160 13.14 37.55 49.20
C ALA A 160 12.25 38.12 48.05
N LYS A 161 11.09 37.60 47.62
CA LYS A 161 10.02 36.82 48.26
C LYS A 161 9.03 36.32 47.19
N LYS A 162 8.42 35.16 47.49
CA LYS A 162 7.07 34.65 47.13
C LYS A 162 6.80 34.34 45.64
N SER A 163 6.65 33.07 45.23
CA SER A 163 5.62 32.05 45.56
C SER A 163 4.21 32.41 45.07
N ALA A 164 3.69 31.73 44.04
CA ALA A 164 2.55 30.82 44.19
C ALA A 164 2.21 30.10 42.86
N PRO A 165 1.61 28.89 42.93
CA PRO A 165 1.53 27.93 41.84
C PRO A 165 0.12 27.81 41.21
N ARG A 166 0.09 27.16 40.04
CA ARG A 166 -0.92 26.21 39.54
C ARG A 166 -2.39 26.52 39.85
N ARG A 167 -3.10 27.05 38.85
CA ARG A 167 -4.58 27.00 38.79
C ARG A 167 -5.02 25.72 38.10
N ALA A 168 -5.85 24.95 38.78
CA ALA A 168 -6.53 23.78 38.27
C ALA A 168 -8.05 23.97 38.34
N THR A 169 -8.75 23.23 37.47
CA THR A 169 -10.15 22.72 37.57
C THR A 169 -11.29 23.63 37.10
N PRO A 170 -12.54 23.12 36.86
CA PRO A 170 -13.04 21.72 36.76
C PRO A 170 -14.11 21.41 35.66
N ARG A 171 -14.50 20.11 35.59
CA ARG A 171 -15.82 19.47 35.23
C ARG A 171 -16.12 19.24 33.74
N LYS A 172 -16.66 18.07 33.33
CA LYS A 172 -17.76 17.27 33.93
C LYS A 172 -17.79 15.82 33.38
N PRO A 173 -18.27 14.83 34.14
CA PRO A 173 -18.85 13.60 33.57
C PRO A 173 -20.36 13.50 33.90
N VAL A 174 -21.19 13.20 32.90
CA VAL A 174 -22.42 12.40 32.99
C VAL A 174 -22.70 11.84 31.59
#